data_AF-A0A498FCQ5-F1
#
_entry.id   AF-A0A498FCQ5-F1
#
_cell.length_a   1.000
_cell.length_b   1.000
_cell.length_c   1.000
_cell.angle_alpha   90.00
_cell.angle_beta   90.00
_cell.angle_gamma   90.00
#
_symmetry.space_group_name_H-M   'P 1'
#
loop_
_entity.id
_entity.type
_entity.pdbx_description
1 polymer ?
#
loop_
_entity_poly.entity_id
_entity_poly.type
_entity_poly.pdbx_seq_one_letter_code
_entity_poly.pdbx_strand_id
1 'polypeptide(L)'
;MADRIEAEVLHVIPPDELDEHDLEPALQKRAQSRFILVCRRGGQPSLLELIWGWLTRDPIEAVTIITDQPATEGDEVTLTVTETELAGVFETSSPRP
;
A
#
# COMPACT_ATOMS: atom_id res chain seq x y z
N MET A 1 5.31 -15.33 2.47
CA MET A 1 3.93 -15.86 2.32
C MET A 1 3.15 -14.77 1.62
N ALA A 2 2.33 -15.11 0.63
CA ALA A 2 1.61 -14.10 -0.16
C ALA A 2 0.20 -13.92 0.40
N ASP A 3 -0.15 -12.68 0.74
CA ASP A 3 -1.43 -12.28 1.33
C ASP A 3 -2.21 -11.42 0.34
N ARG A 4 -3.55 -11.51 0.39
CA ARG A 4 -4.42 -10.67 -0.44
C ARG A 4 -4.90 -9.47 0.37
N ILE A 5 -4.72 -8.28 -0.16
CA ILE A 5 -5.14 -7.02 0.45
C ILE A 5 -6.09 -6.29 -0.49
N GLU A 6 -7.21 -5.84 0.06
CA GLU A 6 -8.09 -4.86 -0.55
C GLU A 6 -7.83 -3.51 0.11
N ALA A 7 -7.52 -2.50 -0.70
CA ALA A 7 -7.14 -1.19 -0.21
C ALA A 7 -7.54 -0.09 -1.18
N GLU A 8 -7.78 1.10 -0.63
CA GLU A 8 -8.00 2.32 -1.40
C GLU A 8 -6.67 3.08 -1.52
N VAL A 9 -6.30 3.47 -2.73
CA VAL A 9 -5.08 4.24 -2.98
C VAL A 9 -5.29 5.67 -2.50
N LEU A 10 -4.53 6.08 -1.49
CA LEU A 10 -4.57 7.44 -0.96
C LEU A 10 -3.57 8.35 -1.68
N HIS A 11 -2.41 7.80 -2.04
CA HIS A 11 -1.35 8.53 -2.70
C HIS A 11 -0.51 7.61 -3.58
N VAL A 12 -0.02 8.15 -4.70
CA VAL A 12 0.79 7.42 -5.67
C VAL A 12 2.08 8.20 -5.91
N ILE A 13 3.20 7.53 -5.73
CA ILE A 13 4.52 8.04 -6.11
C ILE A 13 5.01 7.22 -7.31
N PRO A 14 5.10 7.82 -8.51
CA PRO A 14 5.64 7.14 -9.67
C PRO A 14 7.16 6.93 -9.55
N PRO A 15 7.73 5.96 -10.28
CA PRO A 15 9.16 5.64 -10.20
C PRO A 15 10.07 6.83 -10.51
N ASP A 16 9.65 7.71 -11.42
CA ASP A 16 10.41 8.89 -11.83
C ASP A 16 10.43 10.00 -10.76
N GLU A 17 9.49 9.97 -9.80
CA GLU A 17 9.39 10.97 -8.72
C GLU A 17 9.96 10.45 -7.39
N LEU A 18 10.42 9.19 -7.32
CA LEU A 18 10.94 8.60 -6.07
C LEU A 18 12.10 9.40 -5.47
N ASP A 19 12.95 9.99 -6.31
CA ASP A 19 14.10 10.79 -5.88
C ASP A 19 13.70 12.21 -5.44
N GLU A 20 12.47 12.64 -5.74
CA GLU A 20 11.92 13.94 -5.32
C GLU A 20 11.30 13.87 -3.92
N HIS A 21 10.98 12.67 -3.45
CA HIS A 21 10.41 12.42 -2.13
C HIS A 21 11.49 12.00 -1.11
N ASP A 22 11.36 12.47 0.13
CA ASP A 22 12.23 12.08 1.25
C ASP A 22 11.85 10.67 1.75
N LEU A 23 12.18 9.66 0.94
CA LEU A 23 11.90 8.25 1.22
C LEU A 23 13.03 7.62 2.02
N GLU A 24 12.69 6.64 2.85
CA GLU A 24 13.70 5.83 3.52
C GLU A 24 14.57 5.10 2.47
N PRO A 25 15.92 5.12 2.57
CA PRO A 25 16.79 4.57 1.53
C PRO A 25 16.53 3.10 1.20
N ALA A 26 16.07 2.32 2.18
CA ALA A 26 15.71 0.92 2.01
C ALA A 26 14.44 0.75 1.14
N LEU A 27 13.47 1.64 1.30
CA LEU A 27 12.24 1.69 0.51
C LEU A 27 12.55 2.13 -0.92
N GLN A 28 13.28 3.24 -1.08
CA GLN A 28 13.68 3.77 -2.38
C GLN A 28 14.46 2.74 -3.20
N LYS A 29 15.41 2.02 -2.57
CA LYS A 29 16.18 0.96 -3.25
C LYS A 29 15.32 -0.19 -3.74
N ARG A 30 14.25 -0.56 -3.01
CA ARG A 30 13.31 -1.63 -3.40
C ARG A 30 12.30 -1.17 -4.45
N ALA A 31 11.92 0.10 -4.40
CA ALA A 31 10.99 0.72 -5.33
C ALA A 31 11.66 1.21 -6.63
N GLN A 32 12.96 1.03 -6.84
CA GLN A 32 13.63 1.45 -8.08
C GLN A 32 12.90 0.89 -9.30
N SER A 33 12.40 1.80 -10.16
CA SER A 33 11.59 1.49 -11.35
C SER A 33 10.17 0.93 -11.07
N ARG A 34 9.62 1.16 -9.87
CA ARG A 34 8.29 0.73 -9.44
C ARG A 34 7.50 1.88 -8.82
N PHE A 35 6.19 1.72 -8.77
CA PHE A 35 5.28 2.64 -8.10
C PHE A 35 5.25 2.36 -6.60
N ILE A 36 5.21 3.41 -5.79
CA ILE A 36 4.85 3.32 -4.37
C ILE A 36 3.41 3.80 -4.22
N LEU A 37 2.55 2.92 -3.72
CA LEU A 37 1.17 3.23 -3.39
C LEU A 37 1.05 3.33 -1.87
N VAL A 38 0.61 4.47 -1.37
CA VAL A 38 0.15 4.58 0.01
C VAL A 38 -1.33 4.26 -0.02
N CYS A 39 -1.72 3.14 0.56
CA CYS A 39 -3.10 2.69 0.55
C CYS A 39 -3.68 2.63 1.96
N ARG A 40 -4.98 2.86 2.07
CA ARG A 40 -5.75 2.53 3.26
C ARG A 40 -6.22 1.10 3.18
N ARG A 41 -5.84 0.26 4.16
CA ARG A 41 -6.36 -1.10 4.25
C ARG A 41 -7.84 -1.08 4.67
N GLY A 42 -8.68 -1.82 3.94
CA GLY A 42 -10.13 -1.91 4.19
C GLY A 42 -10.94 -0.91 3.35
N GLY A 43 -11.31 -1.30 2.13
CA GLY A 43 -12.19 -0.53 1.22
C GLY A 43 -13.47 -0.01 1.90
N GLN A 44 -14.12 0.99 1.29
CA GLN A 44 -15.09 1.93 1.90
C GLN A 44 -15.65 1.48 3.27
N PRO A 45 -15.28 2.17 4.38
CA PRO A 45 -15.50 1.66 5.73
C PRO A 45 -16.99 1.37 5.96
N SER A 46 -17.29 0.12 6.30
CA SER A 46 -18.63 -0.25 6.74
C SER A 46 -18.89 0.40 8.10
N LEU A 47 -20.09 0.95 8.30
CA LEU A 47 -20.48 1.71 9.51
C LEU A 47 -20.19 0.98 10.84
N LEU A 48 -20.04 -0.36 10.79
CA LEU A 48 -19.69 -1.23 11.91
C LEU A 48 -18.21 -1.17 12.31
N GLU A 49 -17.29 -0.98 11.35
CA GLU A 49 -15.84 -0.86 11.61
C GLU A 49 -15.50 0.49 12.24
N LEU A 50 -16.26 1.55 11.91
CA LEU A 50 -16.15 2.85 12.56
C LEU A 50 -16.50 2.78 14.06
N ILE A 51 -17.45 1.92 14.45
CA ILE A 51 -17.84 1.73 15.85
C ILE A 51 -16.78 0.90 16.61
N TRP A 52 -16.15 -0.07 15.94
CA TRP A 52 -15.10 -0.89 16.54
C TRP A 52 -13.77 -0.14 16.68
N GLY A 53 -13.34 0.63 15.68
CA GLY A 53 -12.12 1.45 15.73
C GLY A 53 -12.15 2.52 16.82
N TRP A 54 -13.34 2.99 17.20
CA TRP A 54 -13.51 3.89 18.34
C TRP A 54 -13.34 3.18 19.70
N LEU A 55 -13.59 1.87 19.77
CA LEU A 55 -13.47 1.06 20.98
C LEU A 55 -12.05 0.49 21.17
N THR A 56 -11.33 0.19 20.08
CA THR A 56 -9.95 -0.32 20.14
C THR A 56 -8.86 0.74 19.96
N ARG A 57 -9.20 1.99 19.61
CA ARG A 57 -8.20 3.06 19.37
C ARG A 57 -7.18 2.65 18.30
N ASP A 58 -7.63 1.91 17.29
CA ASP A 58 -6.81 1.41 16.18
C ASP A 58 -7.01 2.34 14.97
N PRO A 59 -6.06 3.25 14.68
CA PRO A 59 -6.20 4.20 13.61
C PRO A 59 -5.97 3.48 12.28
N ILE A 60 -7.04 3.37 11.48
CA ILE A 60 -7.05 3.21 10.01
C ILE A 60 -5.64 2.88 9.44
N GLU A 61 -5.32 1.58 9.32
CA GLU A 61 -3.97 1.13 8.94
C GLU A 61 -3.61 1.60 7.52
N ALA A 62 -2.75 2.63 7.45
CA ALA A 62 -2.09 3.01 6.21
C ALA A 62 -0.97 2.01 5.92
N VAL A 63 -1.02 1.39 4.74
CA VAL A 63 -0.02 0.43 4.26
C VAL A 63 0.66 0.96 3.02
N THR A 64 1.96 0.71 2.90
CA THR A 64 2.74 1.10 1.73
C THR A 64 2.91 -0.13 0.84
N ILE A 65 2.57 -0.02 -0.44
CA ILE A 65 2.63 -1.11 -1.41
C ILE A 65 3.54 -0.71 -2.56
N ILE A 66 4.59 -1.49 -2.79
CA ILE A 66 5.46 -1.36 -3.97
C ILE A 66 4.86 -2.23 -5.08
N THR A 67 4.59 -1.65 -6.23
CA THR A 67 4.00 -2.39 -7.37
C THR A 67 4.57 -1.98 -8.72
N ASP A 68 4.57 -2.92 -9.65
CA ASP A 68 4.88 -2.67 -11.06
C ASP A 68 3.65 -2.13 -11.84
N GLN A 69 2.47 -2.11 -11.21
CA GLN A 69 1.22 -1.70 -11.85
C GLN A 69 0.89 -0.24 -11.56
N PRO A 70 0.53 0.57 -12.56
CA PRO A 70 0.06 1.92 -12.31
C PRO A 70 -1.29 1.88 -11.59
N ALA A 71 -1.51 2.82 -10.68
CA ALA A 71 -2.79 3.08 -10.02
C ALA A 71 -3.00 4.59 -9.88
N THR A 72 -4.23 4.99 -9.59
CA THR A 72 -4.61 6.39 -9.39
C THR A 72 -5.06 6.60 -7.94
N GLU A 73 -4.85 7.80 -7.41
CA GLU A 73 -5.46 8.19 -6.14
C GLU A 73 -6.99 8.03 -6.20
N GLY A 74 -7.55 7.42 -5.16
CA GLY A 74 -8.98 7.06 -5.06
C GLY A 74 -9.35 5.71 -5.66
N ASP A 75 -8.44 5.00 -6.32
CA ASP A 75 -8.72 3.66 -6.85
C ASP A 75 -8.82 2.63 -5.72
N GLU A 76 -9.82 1.74 -5.77
CA GLU A 76 -9.85 0.52 -4.96
C GLU A 76 -9.08 -0.58 -5.68
N VAL A 77 -8.01 -1.05 -5.06
CA VAL A 77 -7.12 -2.09 -5.60
C VAL A 77 -7.17 -3.35 -4.77
N THR A 78 -7.22 -4.50 -5.44
CA THR A 78 -7.05 -5.82 -4.82
C THR A 78 -5.72 -6.40 -5.26
N LEU A 79 -4.75 -6.41 -4.35
CA LEU A 79 -3.37 -6.82 -4.65
C LEU A 79 -3.00 -8.08 -3.86
N THR A 80 -2.31 -9.00 -4.52
CA THR A 80 -1.59 -10.07 -3.83
C THR A 80 -0.20 -9.55 -3.51
N VAL A 81 0.11 -9.46 -2.23
CA VAL A 81 1.34 -8.85 -1.75
C VAL A 81 2.12 -9.81 -0.86
N THR A 82 3.40 -9.54 -0.69
CA THR A 82 4.26 -10.21 0.29
C THR A 82 4.83 -9.17 1.23
N GLU A 83 4.83 -9.46 2.53
CA GLU A 83 5.44 -8.61 3.54
C GLU A 83 6.95 -8.52 3.29
N THR A 84 7.47 -7.29 3.33
CA THR A 84 8.91 -7.05 3.21
C THR A 84 9.56 -7.03 4.59
N GLU A 85 10.87 -6.81 4.64
CA GLU A 85 11.60 -6.64 5.91
C GLU A 85 11.25 -5.30 6.61
N LEU A 86 10.55 -4.40 5.91
CA LEU A 86 10.08 -3.12 6.44
C LEU A 86 8.63 -3.29 6.91
N ALA A 87 8.38 -3.02 8.19
CA ALA A 87 7.05 -3.14 8.78
C ALA A 87 6.07 -2.18 8.09
N GLY A 88 4.92 -2.70 7.66
CA GLY A 88 3.91 -1.91 6.95
C GLY A 88 4.22 -1.65 5.46
N VAL A 89 5.31 -2.21 4.93
CA VAL A 89 5.65 -2.16 3.50
C VAL A 89 5.48 -3.55 2.88
N PHE A 90 4.68 -3.59 1.84
CA PHE A 90 4.38 -4.80 1.09
C PHE A 90 4.83 -4.65 -0.36
N GLU A 91 5.15 -5.76 -0.99
CA GLU A 91 5.51 -5.80 -2.41
C GLU A 91 4.52 -6.69 -3.16
N THR A 92 4.01 -6.23 -4.32
CA THR A 92 3.08 -7.05 -5.09
C THR A 92 3.79 -8.30 -5.62
N SER A 93 3.29 -9.47 -5.25
CA SER A 93 3.68 -10.71 -5.93
C SER A 93 2.88 -10.76 -7.23
N SER A 94 3.46 -10.29 -8.33
CA SER A 94 2.84 -10.47 -9.64
C SER A 94 2.64 -11.98 -9.88
N PRO A 95 1.43 -12.47 -10.18
CA PRO A 95 1.32 -13.78 -10.80
C PRO A 95 2.03 -13.66 -12.14
N ARG A 96 3.18 -14.32 -12.26
CA ARG A 96 3.86 -14.50 -13.54
C ARG A 96 2.83 -15.09 -14.52
N PRO A 97 2.57 -14.46 -15.68
CA PRO A 97 1.61 -14.96 -16.65
C PRO A 97 2.00 -16.36 -17.16
#